data_AF-A0A957ITA7-F1
#
_entry.id   AF-A0A957ITA7-F1
#
_cell.length_a   1.000
_cell.length_b   1.000
_cell.length_c   1.000
_cell.angle_alpha   90.00
_cell.angle_beta   90.00
_cell.angle_gamma   90.00
#
_symmetry.space_group_name_H-M   'P 1'
#
loop_
_entity.id
_entity.type
_entity.pdbx_description
1 polymer ?
#
loop_
_entity_poly.entity_id
_entity_poly.type
_entity_poly.pdbx_seq_one_letter_code
_entity_poly.pdbx_strand_id
1 'polypeptide(L)'
;LARAVATSLGITFKRLQCTPDLLPNDVTGVSIFDQKEQAFTFIPGPAFSHILLADEINRATPRTQSALLEAMGERQITVDGVTHRLKRPFFLLATQNPVEYEGTFPLPEAQLDRFFMKLSLGYLDEASESQMLLNLGRQHPIDSLQQVVDGHQIPELARTIWDVHMDDTLRNYIVKLVFATRNHPDLLLGASPRGSHALYRASQALAALAGRDYVLPDDIKQLARPVLSHRCLLHPESALRGRTVAAILDTILLETPLEIGDI
;
A
#
# COMPACT_ATOMS: atom_id res chain seq x y z
N LEU A 1 -3.70 -14.33 -1.68
CA LEU A 1 -3.87 -13.23 -2.66
C LEU A 1 -2.55 -12.75 -3.27
N ALA A 2 -1.59 -12.22 -2.51
CA ALA A 2 -0.32 -11.69 -3.06
C ALA A 2 0.43 -12.67 -4.00
N ARG A 3 0.57 -13.94 -3.58
CA ARG A 3 1.16 -15.00 -4.40
C ARG A 3 0.35 -15.28 -5.69
N ALA A 4 -0.98 -15.19 -5.62
CA ALA A 4 -1.83 -15.38 -6.79
C ALA A 4 -1.60 -14.26 -7.81
N VAL A 5 -1.59 -13.00 -7.36
CA VAL A 5 -1.28 -11.84 -8.21
C VAL A 5 0.09 -11.99 -8.86
N ALA A 6 1.11 -12.35 -8.10
CA ALA A 6 2.45 -12.56 -8.66
C ALA A 6 2.50 -13.66 -9.72
N THR A 7 1.78 -14.76 -9.49
CA THR A 7 1.69 -15.89 -10.44
C THR A 7 0.95 -15.48 -11.71
N SER A 8 -0.18 -14.79 -11.59
CA SER A 8 -0.95 -14.26 -12.72
C SER A 8 -0.18 -13.23 -13.55
N LEU A 9 0.74 -12.48 -12.92
CA LEU A 9 1.64 -11.54 -13.58
C LEU A 9 2.96 -12.17 -14.04
N GLY A 10 3.26 -13.43 -13.70
CA GLY A 10 4.54 -14.07 -14.02
C GLY A 10 5.77 -13.41 -13.37
N ILE A 11 5.60 -12.74 -12.22
CA ILE A 11 6.69 -12.00 -11.54
C ILE A 11 7.07 -12.62 -10.20
N THR A 12 8.28 -12.32 -9.74
CA THR A 12 8.82 -12.92 -8.50
C THR A 12 8.11 -12.40 -7.25
N PHE A 13 7.67 -13.33 -6.41
CA PHE A 13 7.10 -13.09 -5.08
C PHE A 13 8.05 -13.54 -3.97
N LYS A 14 8.13 -12.76 -2.89
CA LYS A 14 8.73 -13.18 -1.62
C LYS A 14 7.81 -12.85 -0.46
N ARG A 15 7.78 -13.75 0.52
CA ARG A 15 7.13 -13.55 1.81
C ARG A 15 8.21 -13.40 2.86
N LEU A 16 8.08 -12.39 3.70
CA LEU A 16 8.93 -12.08 4.83
C LEU A 16 8.05 -12.04 6.07
N GLN A 17 8.32 -12.89 7.05
CA GLN A 17 7.69 -12.79 8.36
C GLN A 17 8.51 -11.80 9.19
N CYS A 18 7.88 -10.75 9.70
CA CYS A 18 8.54 -9.84 10.61
C CYS A 18 8.52 -10.41 12.02
N THR A 19 9.72 -10.51 12.61
CA THR A 19 9.94 -10.97 13.98
C THR A 19 10.83 -9.96 14.71
N PRO A 20 10.84 -9.95 16.06
CA PRO A 20 11.64 -9.01 16.84
C PRO A 20 13.16 -9.10 16.61
N ASP A 21 13.63 -10.26 16.16
CA ASP A 21 15.03 -10.56 15.85
C ASP A 21 15.41 -10.26 14.39
N LEU A 22 14.45 -9.94 13.53
CA LEU A 22 14.70 -9.65 12.11
C LEU A 22 15.61 -8.44 11.95
N LEU A 23 16.76 -8.62 11.29
CA LEU A 23 17.73 -7.58 11.04
C LEU A 23 17.47 -6.85 9.71
N PRO A 24 17.91 -5.59 9.56
CA PRO A 24 17.82 -4.88 8.28
C PRO A 24 18.44 -5.65 7.11
N ASN A 25 19.58 -6.31 7.35
CA ASN A 25 20.29 -7.07 6.33
C ASN A 25 19.56 -8.34 5.87
N ASP A 26 18.67 -8.90 6.70
CA ASP A 26 17.80 -10.01 6.28
C ASP A 26 16.76 -9.56 5.25
N VAL A 27 16.51 -8.25 5.15
CA VAL A 27 15.62 -7.62 4.17
C VAL A 27 16.38 -7.15 2.95
N THR A 28 17.47 -6.43 3.18
CA THR A 28 18.27 -5.76 2.14
C THR A 28 19.28 -6.68 1.47
N GLY A 29 19.68 -7.77 2.11
CA GLY A 29 20.74 -8.64 1.63
C GLY A 29 22.08 -8.38 2.32
N VAL A 30 23.04 -9.25 2.03
CA VAL A 30 24.37 -9.27 2.67
C VAL A 30 25.46 -9.51 1.65
N SER A 31 26.65 -8.96 1.89
CA SER A 31 27.85 -9.32 1.15
C SER A 31 28.57 -10.45 1.87
N ILE A 32 28.76 -11.57 1.18
CA ILE A 32 29.52 -12.71 1.70
C ILE A 32 30.88 -12.77 1.00
N PHE A 33 31.94 -13.10 1.73
CA PHE A 33 33.25 -13.30 1.14
C PHE A 33 33.29 -14.66 0.41
N ASP A 34 33.43 -14.64 -0.91
CA ASP A 34 33.66 -15.84 -1.70
C ASP A 34 35.15 -16.20 -1.66
N GLN A 35 35.47 -17.33 -1.03
CA GLN A 35 36.86 -17.79 -0.88
C GLN A 35 37.51 -18.17 -2.22
N LYS A 36 36.74 -18.54 -3.24
CA LYS A 36 37.27 -18.89 -4.57
C LYS A 36 37.63 -17.65 -5.36
N GLU A 37 36.73 -16.67 -5.38
CA GLU A 37 36.92 -15.40 -6.10
C GLU A 37 37.77 -14.40 -5.30
N GLN A 38 38.05 -14.68 -4.02
CA GLN A 38 38.73 -13.77 -3.09
C GLN A 38 38.07 -12.37 -3.05
N ALA A 39 36.75 -12.34 -3.21
CA ALA A 39 35.96 -11.13 -3.36
C ALA A 39 34.66 -11.21 -2.58
N PHE A 40 34.14 -10.05 -2.16
CA PHE A 40 32.81 -9.96 -1.58
C PHE A 40 31.75 -10.05 -2.68
N THR A 41 30.86 -11.02 -2.57
CA THR A 41 29.71 -11.23 -3.46
C THR A 41 28.43 -10.84 -2.74
N PHE A 42 27.66 -9.95 -3.36
CA PHE A 42 26.37 -9.51 -2.83
C PHE A 42 25.29 -10.57 -3.04
N ILE A 43 24.63 -10.97 -1.95
CA ILE A 43 23.47 -11.86 -1.95
C ILE A 43 22.22 -11.03 -1.69
N PRO A 44 21.33 -10.86 -2.69
CA PRO A 44 20.16 -10.00 -2.55
C PRO A 44 19.14 -10.57 -1.56
N GLY A 45 18.64 -9.70 -0.67
CA GLY A 45 17.56 -10.03 0.25
C GLY A 45 16.18 -10.12 -0.43
N PRO A 46 15.12 -10.46 0.34
CA PRO A 46 13.76 -10.60 -0.17
C PRO A 46 13.18 -9.30 -0.76
N ALA A 47 13.73 -8.12 -0.42
CA ALA A 47 13.34 -6.85 -1.02
C ALA A 47 13.63 -6.76 -2.54
N PHE A 48 14.50 -7.61 -3.09
CA PHE A 48 14.77 -7.68 -4.53
C PHE A 48 13.75 -8.49 -5.33
N SER A 49 12.57 -8.74 -4.76
CA SER A 49 11.41 -9.33 -5.47
C SER A 49 10.56 -8.24 -6.14
N HIS A 50 9.56 -8.63 -6.93
CA HIS A 50 8.61 -7.68 -7.52
C HIS A 50 7.44 -7.44 -6.56
N ILE A 51 6.98 -8.50 -5.87
CA ILE A 51 5.99 -8.42 -4.81
C ILE A 51 6.61 -8.96 -3.52
N LEU A 52 6.74 -8.09 -2.52
CA LEU A 52 7.15 -8.45 -1.17
C LEU A 52 5.94 -8.37 -0.23
N LEU A 53 5.60 -9.49 0.40
CA LEU A 53 4.65 -9.51 1.52
C LEU A 53 5.43 -9.53 2.83
N ALA A 54 5.38 -8.43 3.58
CA ALA A 54 5.92 -8.30 4.93
C ALA A 54 4.79 -8.53 5.95
N ASP A 55 4.73 -9.74 6.50
CA ASP A 55 3.71 -10.08 7.49
C ASP A 55 4.09 -9.57 8.87
N GLU A 56 3.11 -9.00 9.58
CA GLU A 56 3.26 -8.48 10.94
C GLU A 56 4.40 -7.46 11.07
N ILE A 57 4.43 -6.47 10.17
CA ILE A 57 5.51 -5.47 10.11
C ILE A 57 5.74 -4.75 11.44
N ASN A 58 4.70 -4.65 12.27
CA ASN A 58 4.78 -4.09 13.62
C ASN A 58 5.60 -4.95 14.60
N ARG A 59 5.96 -6.19 14.30
CA ARG A 59 6.86 -7.01 15.15
C ARG A 59 8.33 -6.79 14.86
N ALA A 60 8.67 -6.24 13.70
CA ALA A 60 10.05 -5.90 13.36
C ALA A 60 10.52 -4.67 14.15
N THR A 61 11.81 -4.61 14.45
CA THR A 61 12.40 -3.43 15.11
C THR A 61 12.24 -2.17 14.25
N PRO A 62 12.23 -0.95 14.83
CA PRO A 62 12.11 0.30 14.07
C PRO A 62 13.20 0.47 12.99
N ARG A 63 14.39 -0.09 13.20
CA ARG A 63 15.48 -0.07 12.21
C ARG A 63 15.13 -0.92 10.99
N THR A 64 14.61 -2.13 11.22
CA THR A 64 14.21 -3.05 10.13
C THR A 64 12.97 -2.54 9.39
N GLN A 65 12.01 -1.96 10.10
CA GLN A 65 10.88 -1.25 9.47
C GLN A 65 11.39 -0.11 8.57
N SER A 66 12.35 0.68 9.05
CA SER A 66 12.93 1.77 8.26
C SER A 66 13.59 1.24 6.98
N ALA A 67 14.35 0.15 7.05
CA ALA A 67 14.97 -0.47 5.87
C ALA A 67 13.95 -0.94 4.82
N LEU A 68 12.83 -1.57 5.25
CA LEU A 68 11.73 -1.95 4.36
C LEU A 68 11.10 -0.75 3.66
N LEU A 69 10.85 0.32 4.42
CA LEU A 69 10.16 1.51 3.91
C LEU A 69 11.06 2.42 3.08
N GLU A 70 12.36 2.45 3.36
CA GLU A 70 13.36 3.10 2.54
C GLU A 70 13.47 2.41 1.18
N ALA A 71 13.56 1.07 1.17
CA ALA A 71 13.52 0.28 -0.07
C ALA A 71 12.24 0.59 -0.89
N MET A 72 11.09 0.71 -0.23
CA MET A 72 9.82 1.10 -0.87
C MET A 72 9.83 2.53 -1.42
N GLY A 73 10.36 3.49 -0.66
CA GLY A 73 10.38 4.90 -1.03
C GLY A 73 11.37 5.22 -2.15
N GLU A 74 12.61 4.75 -2.00
CA GLU A 74 13.73 5.07 -2.89
C GLU A 74 13.84 4.11 -4.08
N ARG A 75 13.19 2.94 -4.02
CA ARG A 75 13.25 1.88 -5.04
C ARG A 75 14.67 1.40 -5.34
N GLN A 76 15.56 1.55 -4.36
CA GLN A 76 16.94 1.11 -4.39
C GLN A 76 17.38 0.81 -2.96
N ILE A 77 18.44 0.03 -2.84
CA ILE A 77 19.05 -0.37 -1.57
C ILE A 77 20.56 -0.20 -1.73
N THR A 78 21.21 0.44 -0.75
CA THR A 78 22.66 0.57 -0.72
C THR A 78 23.24 -0.36 0.33
N VAL A 79 24.15 -1.24 -0.07
CA VAL A 79 24.87 -2.16 0.81
C VAL A 79 26.36 -1.99 0.52
N ASP A 80 27.18 -1.81 1.57
CA ASP A 80 28.64 -1.63 1.47
C ASP A 80 29.08 -0.54 0.47
N GLY A 81 28.31 0.54 0.38
CA GLY A 81 28.59 1.66 -0.53
C GLY A 81 28.16 1.43 -1.99
N VAL A 82 27.62 0.26 -2.34
CA VAL A 82 27.10 -0.06 -3.67
C VAL A 82 25.58 0.02 -3.68
N THR A 83 25.03 0.84 -4.58
CA THR A 83 23.58 1.00 -4.73
C THR A 83 23.02 0.02 -5.76
N HIS A 84 22.08 -0.81 -5.33
CA HIS A 84 21.37 -1.78 -6.15
C HIS A 84 19.91 -1.34 -6.36
N ARG A 85 19.46 -1.27 -7.61
CA ARG A 85 18.08 -0.92 -7.94
C ARG A 85 17.15 -2.10 -7.75
N LEU A 86 15.94 -1.85 -7.22
CA LEU A 86 14.90 -2.86 -7.10
C LEU A 86 14.27 -3.18 -8.45
N LYS A 87 13.72 -4.39 -8.57
CA LYS A 87 12.98 -4.84 -9.76
C LYS A 87 11.74 -3.97 -9.96
N ARG A 88 11.29 -3.82 -11.21
CA ARG A 88 10.07 -3.07 -11.56
C ARG A 88 9.08 -3.97 -12.28
N PRO A 89 7.80 -4.01 -11.87
CA PRO A 89 7.20 -3.28 -10.75
C PRO A 89 7.71 -3.78 -9.37
N PHE A 90 7.77 -2.88 -8.40
CA PHE A 90 8.02 -3.21 -6.99
C PHE A 90 6.79 -2.86 -6.16
N PHE A 91 6.26 -3.83 -5.42
CA PHE A 91 5.06 -3.69 -4.62
C PHE A 91 5.27 -4.31 -3.24
N LEU A 92 5.16 -3.48 -2.19
CA LEU A 92 5.23 -3.91 -0.80
C LEU A 92 3.81 -4.00 -0.23
N LEU A 93 3.44 -5.21 0.19
CA LEU A 93 2.25 -5.46 1.01
C LEU A 93 2.72 -5.67 2.44
N ALA A 94 2.20 -4.88 3.38
CA ALA A 94 2.51 -5.05 4.79
C ALA A 94 1.22 -5.36 5.56
N THR A 95 1.28 -6.34 6.46
CA THR A 95 0.18 -6.65 7.39
C THR A 95 0.56 -6.22 8.80
N GLN A 96 -0.44 -5.84 9.60
CA GLN A 96 -0.27 -5.55 11.02
C GLN A 96 -1.31 -6.36 11.78
N ASN A 97 -0.90 -7.03 12.86
CA ASN A 97 -1.84 -7.66 13.78
C ASN A 97 -2.23 -6.65 14.86
N PRO A 98 -3.50 -6.22 14.96
CA PRO A 98 -3.92 -5.18 15.91
C PRO A 98 -4.08 -5.67 17.36
N VAL A 99 -4.03 -6.98 17.62
CA VAL A 99 -4.42 -7.56 18.93
C VAL A 99 -3.21 -8.01 19.77
N GLU A 100 -1.98 -7.84 19.30
CA GLU A 100 -0.77 -8.28 20.03
C GLU A 100 -0.22 -7.20 20.96
N TYR A 101 -0.21 -7.50 22.27
CA TYR A 101 0.11 -6.57 23.35
C TYR A 101 1.59 -6.52 23.76
N GLU A 102 2.41 -7.52 23.39
CA GLU A 102 3.82 -7.58 23.79
C GLU A 102 4.76 -7.65 22.58
N GLY A 103 5.82 -6.85 22.61
CA GLY A 103 6.89 -6.90 21.61
C GLY A 103 6.56 -6.31 20.24
N THR A 104 5.54 -5.44 20.13
CA THR A 104 5.22 -4.73 18.90
C THR A 104 5.70 -3.28 18.92
N PHE A 105 6.16 -2.82 17.76
CA PHE A 105 6.59 -1.47 17.44
C PHE A 105 5.62 -0.88 16.41
N PRO A 106 4.66 -0.03 16.81
CA PRO A 106 3.73 0.57 15.87
C PRO A 106 4.49 1.44 14.86
N LEU A 107 4.03 1.42 13.61
CA LEU A 107 4.56 2.28 12.55
C LEU A 107 4.18 3.74 12.87
N PRO A 108 5.15 4.66 12.96
CA PRO A 108 4.87 6.09 13.09
C PRO A 108 4.03 6.61 11.91
N GLU A 109 3.28 7.68 12.12
CA GLU A 109 2.39 8.28 11.12
C GLU A 109 3.15 8.68 9.84
N ALA A 110 4.37 9.22 10.02
CA ALA A 110 5.25 9.55 8.91
C ALA A 110 5.67 8.33 8.07
N GLN A 111 5.72 7.14 8.68
CA GLN A 111 5.99 5.87 8.00
C GLN A 111 4.72 5.33 7.32
N LEU A 112 3.57 5.38 8.01
CA LEU A 112 2.28 4.99 7.45
C LEU A 112 1.92 5.81 6.21
N ASP A 113 2.21 7.12 6.19
CA ASP A 113 1.91 8.00 5.05
C ASP A 113 2.63 7.59 3.74
N ARG A 114 3.70 6.78 3.84
CA ARG A 114 4.40 6.19 2.69
C ARG A 114 3.57 5.11 1.98
N PHE A 115 2.63 4.46 2.66
CA PHE A 115 1.76 3.46 2.06
C PHE A 115 0.69 4.11 1.18
N PHE A 116 0.49 3.59 -0.02
CA PHE A 116 -0.49 4.12 -0.96
C PHE A 116 -1.91 4.04 -0.39
N MET A 117 -2.28 2.88 0.16
CA MET A 117 -3.58 2.59 0.76
C MET A 117 -3.42 1.74 2.03
N LYS A 118 -4.38 1.86 2.94
CA LYS A 118 -4.59 0.94 4.06
C LYS A 118 -5.94 0.26 3.88
N LEU A 119 -5.94 -1.07 3.88
CA LEU A 119 -7.14 -1.89 3.77
C LEU A 119 -7.41 -2.59 5.09
N SER A 120 -8.69 -2.74 5.42
CA SER A 120 -9.14 -3.58 6.53
C SER A 120 -9.71 -4.86 5.94
N LEU A 121 -9.08 -6.00 6.23
CA LEU A 121 -9.61 -7.30 5.87
C LEU A 121 -10.64 -7.70 6.92
N GLY A 122 -11.92 -7.68 6.55
CA GLY A 122 -12.97 -8.31 7.32
C GLY A 122 -13.04 -9.81 7.03
N TYR A 123 -13.97 -10.49 7.70
CA TYR A 123 -14.35 -11.85 7.32
C TYR A 123 -15.21 -11.82 6.06
N LEU A 124 -15.22 -12.94 5.33
CA LEU A 124 -16.11 -13.15 4.20
C LEU A 124 -17.56 -13.24 4.69
N ASP A 125 -18.50 -12.88 3.82
CA ASP A 125 -19.90 -13.24 4.05
C ASP A 125 -20.11 -14.76 3.92
N GLU A 126 -21.21 -15.27 4.46
CA GLU A 126 -21.52 -16.71 4.51
C GLU A 126 -21.46 -17.39 3.12
N ALA A 127 -21.96 -16.72 2.07
CA ALA A 127 -21.97 -17.28 0.73
C ALA A 127 -20.55 -17.34 0.14
N SER A 128 -19.77 -16.27 0.31
CA SER A 128 -18.37 -16.21 -0.10
C SER A 128 -17.50 -17.22 0.66
N GLU A 129 -17.74 -17.41 1.96
CA GLU A 129 -17.02 -18.36 2.79
C GLU A 129 -17.35 -19.81 2.40
N SER A 130 -18.63 -20.12 2.17
CA SER A 130 -19.07 -21.42 1.65
C SER A 130 -18.40 -21.74 0.30
N GLN A 131 -18.38 -20.77 -0.62
CA GLN A 131 -17.71 -20.94 -1.92
C GLN A 131 -16.19 -21.12 -1.77
N MET A 132 -15.56 -20.41 -0.84
CA MET A 132 -14.14 -20.59 -0.53
C MET A 132 -13.85 -22.02 -0.07
N LEU A 133 -14.67 -22.59 0.82
CA LEU A 133 -14.52 -23.96 1.29
C LEU A 133 -14.64 -24.98 0.15
N LEU A 134 -15.60 -24.80 -0.76
CA LEU A 134 -15.74 -25.64 -1.96
C LEU A 134 -14.49 -25.57 -2.85
N ASN A 135 -13.96 -24.36 -3.07
CA ASN A 135 -12.78 -24.13 -3.91
C ASN A 135 -11.50 -24.70 -3.29
N LEU A 136 -11.39 -24.74 -1.96
CA LEU A 136 -10.22 -25.27 -1.23
C LEU A 136 -10.32 -26.76 -0.89
N GLY A 137 -11.46 -27.41 -1.14
CA GLY A 137 -11.73 -28.76 -0.67
C GLY A 137 -10.92 -29.91 -1.30
N ARG A 138 -10.15 -29.66 -2.38
CA ARG A 138 -9.33 -30.69 -3.04
C ARG A 138 -7.88 -30.26 -3.25
N GLN A 139 -7.67 -29.32 -4.17
CA GLN A 139 -6.37 -28.75 -4.48
C GLN A 139 -6.48 -27.23 -4.35
N HIS A 140 -5.46 -26.59 -3.80
CA HIS A 140 -5.48 -25.15 -3.68
C HIS A 140 -5.49 -24.53 -5.08
N PRO A 141 -6.41 -23.59 -5.41
CA PRO A 141 -6.52 -22.98 -6.75
C PRO A 141 -5.27 -22.25 -7.26
N ILE A 142 -4.27 -22.07 -6.39
CA ILE A 142 -3.02 -21.40 -6.71
C ILE A 142 -2.06 -22.31 -7.47
N ASP A 143 -2.22 -23.62 -7.33
CA ASP A 143 -1.34 -24.62 -7.93
C ASP A 143 -1.67 -24.84 -9.42
N SER A 144 -2.88 -24.45 -9.84
CA SER A 144 -3.35 -24.47 -11.23
C SER A 144 -3.37 -23.09 -11.89
N LEU A 145 -3.00 -22.04 -11.16
CA LEU A 145 -3.06 -20.66 -11.63
C LEU A 145 -1.99 -20.41 -12.69
N GLN A 146 -2.40 -19.86 -13.83
CA GLN A 146 -1.51 -19.54 -14.93
C GLN A 146 -1.26 -18.04 -15.05
N GLN A 147 -0.13 -17.70 -15.64
CA GLN A 147 0.18 -16.33 -16.03
C GLN A 147 -0.81 -15.87 -17.11
N VAL A 148 -1.37 -14.68 -16.93
CA VAL A 148 -2.32 -14.06 -17.87
C VAL A 148 -1.76 -12.81 -18.55
N VAL A 149 -0.72 -12.21 -17.97
CA VAL A 149 -0.01 -11.04 -18.52
C VAL A 149 1.46 -11.10 -18.11
N ASP A 150 2.34 -10.50 -18.92
CA ASP A 150 3.73 -10.29 -18.54
C ASP A 150 3.84 -9.07 -17.61
N GLY A 151 4.13 -9.34 -16.34
CA GLY A 151 4.28 -8.33 -15.31
C GLY A 151 5.44 -7.36 -15.57
N HIS A 152 6.40 -7.72 -16.44
CA HIS A 152 7.45 -6.80 -16.87
C HIS A 152 6.92 -5.65 -17.75
N GLN A 153 5.73 -5.79 -18.35
CA GLN A 153 5.06 -4.75 -19.13
C GLN A 153 4.26 -3.78 -18.26
N ILE A 154 4.02 -4.10 -16.98
CA ILE A 154 3.22 -3.28 -16.06
C ILE A 154 3.74 -1.83 -15.93
N PRO A 155 5.06 -1.54 -15.88
CA PRO A 155 5.54 -0.16 -15.83
C PRO A 155 5.16 0.66 -17.06
N GLU A 156 5.01 0.04 -18.22
CA GLU A 156 4.57 0.70 -19.45
C GLU A 156 3.06 0.90 -19.44
N LEU A 157 2.30 -0.14 -19.06
CA LEU A 157 0.85 -0.05 -18.90
C LEU A 157 0.45 0.99 -17.83
N ALA A 158 1.23 1.12 -16.76
CA ALA A 158 0.99 2.13 -15.72
C ALA A 158 1.08 3.57 -16.24
N ARG A 159 1.74 3.80 -17.39
CA ARG A 159 1.79 5.13 -18.02
C ARG A 159 0.46 5.50 -18.66
N THR A 160 -0.31 4.54 -19.18
CA THR A 160 -1.62 4.83 -19.78
C THR A 160 -2.63 5.32 -18.75
N ILE A 161 -2.47 4.92 -17.48
CA ILE A 161 -3.26 5.45 -16.36
C ILE A 161 -3.04 6.96 -16.19
N TRP A 162 -1.85 7.48 -16.53
CA TRP A 162 -1.57 8.90 -16.42
C TRP A 162 -2.33 9.74 -17.44
N ASP A 163 -2.74 9.14 -18.55
CA ASP A 163 -3.48 9.78 -19.63
C ASP A 163 -5.00 9.81 -19.36
N VAL A 164 -5.48 9.10 -18.33
CA VAL A 164 -6.89 9.16 -17.89
C VAL A 164 -7.22 10.59 -17.46
N HIS A 165 -8.21 11.19 -18.11
CA HIS A 165 -8.59 12.56 -17.90
C HIS A 165 -9.13 12.78 -16.47
N MET A 166 -8.60 13.79 -15.79
CA MET A 166 -9.17 14.32 -14.55
C MET A 166 -9.41 15.82 -14.71
N ASP A 167 -10.68 16.19 -14.72
CA ASP A 167 -11.12 17.56 -14.81
C ASP A 167 -10.63 18.41 -13.62
N ASP A 168 -10.47 19.72 -13.87
CA ASP A 168 -10.01 20.69 -12.89
C ASP A 168 -10.97 20.77 -11.68
N THR A 169 -12.28 20.61 -11.88
CA THR A 169 -13.28 20.59 -10.79
C THR A 169 -13.03 19.41 -9.84
N LEU A 170 -12.72 18.23 -10.39
CA LEU A 170 -12.41 17.02 -9.61
C LEU A 170 -11.07 17.12 -8.90
N ARG A 171 -10.05 17.68 -9.57
CA ARG A 171 -8.74 17.95 -8.95
C ARG A 171 -8.91 18.90 -7.76
N ASN A 172 -9.67 19.98 -7.93
CA ASN A 172 -9.96 20.94 -6.87
C ASN A 172 -10.77 20.30 -5.74
N TYR A 173 -11.71 19.41 -6.06
CA TYR A 173 -12.47 18.64 -5.08
C TYR A 173 -11.55 17.76 -4.22
N ILE A 174 -10.58 17.04 -4.81
CA ILE A 174 -9.58 16.27 -4.05
C ILE A 174 -8.78 17.16 -3.10
N VAL A 175 -8.36 18.35 -3.56
CA VAL A 175 -7.63 19.30 -2.72
C VAL A 175 -8.50 19.78 -1.57
N LYS A 176 -9.77 20.13 -1.81
CA LYS A 176 -10.73 20.55 -0.78
C LYS A 176 -10.96 19.45 0.26
N LEU A 177 -11.15 18.20 -0.16
CA LEU A 177 -11.30 17.06 0.75
C LEU A 177 -10.08 16.93 1.67
N VAL A 178 -8.87 16.93 1.11
CA VAL A 178 -7.65 16.83 1.92
C VAL A 178 -7.49 18.05 2.82
N PHE A 179 -7.79 19.26 2.36
CA PHE A 179 -7.73 20.46 3.17
C PHE A 179 -8.75 20.44 4.32
N ALA A 180 -9.96 19.92 4.09
CA ALA A 180 -10.96 19.71 5.14
C ALA A 180 -10.42 18.77 6.23
N THR A 181 -9.70 17.69 5.88
CA THR A 181 -9.08 16.83 6.90
C THR A 181 -8.05 17.56 7.77
N ARG A 182 -7.36 18.57 7.23
CA ARG A 182 -6.32 19.34 7.97
C ARG A 182 -6.90 20.38 8.91
N ASN A 183 -8.14 20.81 8.67
CA ASN A 183 -8.83 21.83 9.46
C ASN A 183 -9.97 21.25 10.29
N HIS A 184 -10.15 19.92 10.29
CA HIS A 184 -11.22 19.27 11.03
C HIS A 184 -10.90 19.27 12.54
N PRO A 185 -11.80 19.74 13.42
CA PRO A 185 -11.51 19.95 14.84
C PRO A 185 -11.22 18.65 15.63
N ASP A 186 -11.74 17.51 15.17
CA ASP A 186 -11.46 16.21 15.81
C ASP A 186 -10.14 15.55 15.37
N LEU A 187 -9.45 16.12 14.37
CA LEU A 187 -8.21 15.56 13.82
C LEU A 187 -7.00 16.34 14.34
N LEU A 188 -6.10 15.64 15.04
CA LEU A 188 -4.79 16.15 15.44
C LEU A 188 -3.86 16.31 14.23
N LEU A 189 -4.00 15.42 13.25
CA LEU A 189 -3.26 15.45 11.99
C LEU A 189 -4.19 15.12 10.84
N GLY A 190 -4.22 15.96 9.81
CA GLY A 190 -4.92 15.68 8.56
C GLY A 190 -4.01 15.09 7.48
N ALA A 191 -4.60 14.67 6.37
CA ALA A 191 -3.88 14.00 5.30
C ALA A 191 -2.81 14.89 4.64
N SER A 192 -1.64 14.31 4.39
CA SER A 192 -0.50 14.99 3.76
C SER A 192 -0.72 15.25 2.26
N PRO A 193 0.16 16.03 1.58
CA PRO A 193 0.13 16.14 0.12
C PRO A 193 0.27 14.80 -0.61
N ARG A 194 0.90 13.79 0.03
CA ARG A 194 0.94 12.42 -0.51
C ARG A 194 -0.46 11.82 -0.56
N GLY A 195 -1.33 12.15 0.40
CA GLY A 195 -2.74 11.78 0.38
C GLY A 195 -3.48 12.33 -0.83
N SER A 196 -3.29 13.62 -1.16
CA SER A 196 -3.88 14.25 -2.36
C SER A 196 -3.42 13.54 -3.64
N HIS A 197 -2.10 13.33 -3.78
CA HIS A 197 -1.55 12.68 -4.97
C HIS A 197 -1.97 11.21 -5.08
N ALA A 198 -2.01 10.48 -3.96
CA ALA A 198 -2.47 9.10 -3.93
C ALA A 198 -3.94 9.00 -4.34
N LEU A 199 -4.80 9.89 -3.84
CA LEU A 199 -6.22 9.89 -4.20
C LEU A 199 -6.43 10.23 -5.67
N TYR A 200 -5.67 11.20 -6.20
CA TYR A 200 -5.65 11.54 -7.62
C TYR A 200 -5.30 10.34 -8.49
N ARG A 201 -4.16 9.69 -8.22
CA ARG A 201 -3.68 8.54 -9.01
C ARG A 201 -4.54 7.30 -8.85
N ALA A 202 -5.06 7.06 -7.64
CA ALA A 202 -5.96 5.95 -7.40
C ALA A 202 -7.27 6.11 -8.19
N SER A 203 -7.80 7.34 -8.28
CA SER A 203 -9.04 7.61 -9.01
C SER A 203 -8.84 7.42 -10.52
N GLN A 204 -7.71 7.87 -11.08
CA GLN A 204 -7.34 7.54 -12.47
C GLN A 204 -7.24 6.03 -12.71
N ALA A 205 -6.59 5.30 -11.79
CA ALA A 205 -6.44 3.86 -11.91
C ALA A 205 -7.79 3.13 -11.83
N LEU A 206 -8.69 3.54 -10.94
CA LEU A 206 -10.02 2.95 -10.81
C LEU A 206 -10.88 3.20 -12.06
N ALA A 207 -10.84 4.42 -12.61
CA ALA A 207 -11.52 4.74 -13.87
C ALA A 207 -11.00 3.86 -15.03
N ALA A 208 -9.67 3.73 -15.18
CA ALA A 208 -9.08 2.85 -16.20
C ALA A 208 -9.47 1.38 -16.03
N LEU A 209 -9.47 0.87 -14.78
CA LEU A 209 -9.92 -0.49 -14.47
C LEU A 209 -11.41 -0.71 -14.75
N ALA A 210 -12.22 0.35 -14.67
CA ALA A 210 -13.62 0.35 -15.07
C ALA A 210 -13.83 0.57 -16.58
N GLY A 211 -12.76 0.63 -17.38
CA GLY A 211 -12.82 0.83 -18.83
C GLY A 211 -13.12 2.26 -19.27
N ARG A 212 -12.97 3.26 -18.39
CA ARG A 212 -13.18 4.68 -18.68
C ARG A 212 -11.85 5.41 -18.83
N ASP A 213 -11.84 6.40 -19.71
CA ASP A 213 -10.74 7.34 -19.95
C ASP A 213 -10.91 8.66 -19.18
N TYR A 214 -11.92 8.77 -18.31
CA TYR A 214 -12.14 9.91 -17.42
C TYR A 214 -12.59 9.48 -16.02
N VAL A 215 -12.22 10.29 -15.03
CA VAL A 215 -12.57 10.08 -13.61
C VAL A 215 -13.96 10.63 -13.30
N LEU A 216 -14.71 9.91 -12.46
CA LEU A 216 -15.99 10.36 -11.90
C LEU A 216 -15.82 10.78 -10.42
N PRO A 217 -16.70 11.65 -9.89
CA PRO A 217 -16.72 11.97 -8.46
C PRO A 217 -16.80 10.74 -7.55
N ASP A 218 -17.54 9.73 -7.97
CA ASP A 218 -17.75 8.51 -7.18
C ASP A 218 -16.47 7.67 -7.06
N ASP A 219 -15.56 7.72 -8.05
CA ASP A 219 -14.24 7.07 -7.96
C ASP A 219 -13.44 7.67 -6.79
N ILE A 220 -13.47 9.00 -6.65
CA ILE A 220 -12.78 9.73 -5.59
C ILE A 220 -13.39 9.38 -4.24
N LYS A 221 -14.73 9.38 -4.14
CA LYS A 221 -15.44 9.08 -2.89
C LYS A 221 -15.17 7.64 -2.42
N GLN A 222 -15.19 6.68 -3.33
CA GLN A 222 -14.92 5.27 -3.03
C GLN A 222 -13.49 5.08 -2.48
N LEU A 223 -12.52 5.81 -3.03
CA LEU A 223 -11.11 5.67 -2.67
C LEU A 223 -10.68 6.55 -1.49
N ALA A 224 -11.50 7.53 -1.09
CA ALA A 224 -11.18 8.45 -0.01
C ALA A 224 -10.86 7.72 1.30
N ARG A 225 -11.64 6.71 1.70
CA ARG A 225 -11.36 5.95 2.93
C ARG A 225 -10.08 5.12 2.84
N PRO A 226 -9.89 4.22 1.85
CA PRO A 226 -8.66 3.42 1.74
C PRO A 226 -7.38 4.26 1.62
N VAL A 227 -7.48 5.47 1.05
CA VAL A 227 -6.34 6.35 0.82
C VAL A 227 -6.10 7.30 2.01
N LEU A 228 -7.12 7.89 2.61
CA LEU A 228 -6.91 8.97 3.59
C LEU A 228 -6.93 8.50 5.05
N SER A 229 -7.53 7.34 5.36
CA SER A 229 -7.76 6.94 6.76
C SER A 229 -6.48 6.79 7.57
N HIS A 230 -5.42 6.22 7.00
CA HIS A 230 -4.13 6.04 7.69
C HIS A 230 -3.25 7.30 7.70
N ARG A 231 -3.72 8.37 7.07
CA ARG A 231 -3.04 9.67 6.99
C ARG A 231 -3.65 10.70 7.94
N CYS A 232 -4.69 10.32 8.68
CA CYS A 232 -5.34 11.19 9.64
C CYS A 232 -5.20 10.60 11.05
N LEU A 233 -4.94 11.46 12.03
CA LEU A 233 -4.82 11.08 13.44
C LEU A 233 -5.88 11.82 14.25
N LEU A 234 -6.60 11.09 15.11
CA LEU A 234 -7.61 11.69 15.99
C LEU A 234 -6.97 12.37 17.19
N HIS A 235 -7.61 13.42 17.68
CA HIS A 235 -7.36 13.86 19.05
C HIS A 235 -7.75 12.75 20.05
N PRO A 236 -6.96 12.53 21.12
CA PRO A 236 -7.30 11.55 22.16
C PRO A 236 -8.70 11.76 22.76
N GLU A 237 -9.11 13.01 22.95
CA GLU A 237 -10.43 13.38 23.46
C GLU A 237 -11.56 12.96 22.52
N SER A 238 -11.39 13.13 21.21
CA SER A 238 -12.37 12.73 20.20
C SER A 238 -12.47 11.21 20.11
N ALA A 239 -11.35 10.50 20.25
CA ALA A 239 -11.35 9.03 20.34
C ALA A 239 -12.12 8.52 21.58
N LEU A 240 -11.95 9.16 22.74
CA LEU A 240 -12.71 8.84 23.96
C LEU A 240 -14.22 9.06 23.81
N ARG A 241 -14.64 10.00 22.95
CA ARG A 241 -16.05 10.23 22.58
C ARG A 241 -16.58 9.23 21.53
N GLY A 242 -15.79 8.22 21.17
CA GLY A 242 -16.17 7.19 20.20
C GLY A 242 -16.12 7.64 18.74
N ARG A 243 -15.48 8.78 18.43
CA ARG A 243 -15.28 9.21 17.05
C ARG A 243 -14.24 8.33 16.36
N THR A 244 -14.43 8.09 15.07
CA THR A 244 -13.48 7.36 14.24
C THR A 244 -13.06 8.21 13.04
N VAL A 245 -11.83 8.02 12.55
CA VAL A 245 -11.36 8.69 11.34
C VAL A 245 -12.27 8.38 10.15
N ALA A 246 -12.75 7.13 10.05
CA ALA A 246 -13.64 6.71 8.98
C ALA A 246 -14.95 7.52 8.97
N ALA A 247 -15.58 7.71 10.13
CA ALA A 247 -16.81 8.50 10.24
C ALA A 247 -16.56 9.98 9.91
N ILE A 248 -15.43 10.55 10.36
CA ILE A 248 -15.06 11.93 10.01
C ILE A 248 -14.85 12.09 8.51
N LEU A 249 -14.19 11.14 7.85
CA LEU A 249 -14.02 11.16 6.41
C LEU A 249 -15.37 11.09 5.68
N ASP A 250 -16.34 10.32 6.17
CA ASP A 250 -17.69 10.30 5.60
C ASP A 250 -18.38 11.66 5.72
N THR A 251 -18.29 12.28 6.89
CA THR A 251 -18.83 13.62 7.12
C THR A 251 -18.19 14.63 6.16
N ILE A 252 -16.86 14.61 6.02
CA ILE A 252 -16.14 15.47 5.07
C ILE A 252 -16.59 15.23 3.63
N LEU A 253 -16.79 13.97 3.22
CA LEU A 253 -17.25 13.64 1.86
C LEU A 253 -18.68 14.14 1.58
N LEU A 254 -19.55 14.14 2.60
CA LEU A 254 -20.92 14.64 2.51
C LEU A 254 -20.99 16.17 2.50
N GLU A 255 -20.15 16.83 3.30
CA GLU A 255 -20.20 18.28 3.50
C GLU A 255 -19.38 19.06 2.47
N THR A 256 -18.34 18.45 1.88
CA THR A 256 -17.49 19.14 0.89
C THR A 256 -18.25 19.23 -0.44
N PRO A 257 -18.59 20.44 -0.93
CA PRO A 257 -19.30 20.57 -2.18
C PRO A 257 -18.38 20.25 -3.36
N LEU A 258 -18.93 19.53 -4.34
CA LEU A 258 -18.36 19.48 -5.68
C LEU A 258 -18.90 20.67 -6.46
N GLU A 259 -18.05 21.68 -6.67
CA GLU A 259 -18.36 22.81 -7.54
C GLU A 259 -18.27 22.35 -8.99
N ILE A 260 -19.39 21.83 -9.49
CA ILE A 260 -19.59 21.66 -10.92
C ILE A 260 -19.81 23.08 -11.44
N GLY A 261 -18.93 23.56 -12.32
CA GLY A 261 -19.08 24.89 -12.91
C GLY A 261 -20.48 25.07 -13.52
N ASP A 262 -20.98 26.31 -13.54
CA ASP A 262 -22.26 26.62 -14.15
C ASP A 262 -22.30 26.09 -15.60
N ILE A 263 -23.29 25.24 -15.90
CA ILE A 263 -23.55 24.68 -17.24
C ILE A 263 -24.20 25.75 -18.12
#